data_AF-D5UJ15-F1
#
_entry.id   AF-D5UJ15-F1
#
_cell.length_a   1.000
_cell.length_b   1.000
_cell.length_c   1.000
_cell.angle_alpha   90.00
_cell.angle_beta   90.00
_cell.angle_gamma   90.00
#
_symmetry.space_group_name_H-M   'P 1'
#
loop_
_entity.id
_entity.type
_entity.pdbx_description
1 polymer ?
#
loop_
_entity_poly.entity_id
_entity_poly.type
_entity_poly.pdbx_seq_one_letter_code
_entity_poly.pdbx_strand_id
1 'polypeptide(L)'
;MRTPRRGRTAAALSVLALVTLAACSGGDEGVDPSTADWPAAIDPAEADGDFFVVWTRVSDSDQDPVLAAEVDRLAEQGYDVEPWSPECQSGAKDRLVELTGFPEPAAVGVAFATAEDAGIFDTRDEGATVSLTEGSWTC
;
A
#
# COMPACT_ATOMS: atom_id res chain seq x y z
N MET A 1 -9.41 -29.65 63.00
CA MET A 1 -10.10 -30.96 63.03
C MET A 1 -10.70 -31.24 61.65
N ARG A 2 -10.33 -32.38 61.05
CA ARG A 2 -11.06 -33.24 60.11
C ARG A 2 -11.94 -32.59 59.01
N THR A 3 -11.44 -32.64 57.79
CA THR A 3 -12.25 -32.91 56.58
C THR A 3 -12.85 -34.32 56.68
N PRO A 4 -14.11 -34.52 56.27
CA PRO A 4 -14.43 -35.33 55.07
C PRO A 4 -15.74 -34.85 54.39
N ARG A 5 -16.23 -35.27 53.21
CA ARG A 5 -15.79 -36.03 52.04
C ARG A 5 -16.90 -35.84 50.98
N ARG A 6 -16.49 -35.78 49.71
CA ARG A 6 -17.08 -36.42 48.52
C ARG A 6 -18.55 -36.14 48.14
N GLY A 7 -18.71 -35.65 46.90
CA GLY A 7 -19.06 -36.58 45.82
C GLY A 7 -19.94 -36.03 44.69
N ARG A 8 -19.63 -36.54 43.48
CA ARG A 8 -20.49 -36.73 42.28
C ARG A 8 -20.58 -35.53 41.33
N THR A 9 -19.75 -35.51 40.28
CA THR A 9 -19.94 -36.09 38.92
C THR A 9 -20.86 -35.27 38.03
N ALA A 10 -20.23 -34.73 36.97
CA ALA A 10 -20.65 -34.69 35.58
C ALA A 10 -22.00 -34.06 35.22
N ALA A 11 -21.94 -32.97 34.45
CA ALA A 11 -22.73 -32.84 33.23
C ALA A 11 -22.03 -31.86 32.27
N ALA A 12 -21.60 -32.38 31.13
CA ALA A 12 -21.18 -31.61 29.98
C ALA A 12 -22.38 -30.84 29.42
N LEU A 13 -22.18 -29.57 29.10
CA LEU A 13 -23.03 -28.84 28.17
C LEU A 13 -22.12 -28.19 27.14
N SER A 14 -21.85 -28.96 26.09
CA SER A 14 -21.28 -28.49 24.85
C SER A 14 -22.28 -27.54 24.20
N VAL A 15 -22.10 -26.23 24.36
CA VAL A 15 -22.79 -25.24 23.54
C VAL A 15 -22.01 -25.14 22.24
N LEU A 16 -22.43 -25.91 21.23
CA LEU A 16 -22.10 -25.64 19.85
C LEU A 16 -22.76 -24.31 19.48
N ALA A 17 -21.98 -23.23 19.54
CA ALA A 17 -22.33 -22.00 18.84
C ALA A 17 -22.19 -22.26 17.34
N LEU A 18 -23.29 -22.65 16.72
CA LEU A 18 -23.49 -22.52 15.28
C LEU A 18 -23.48 -21.02 14.96
N VAL A 19 -22.29 -20.48 14.72
CA VAL A 19 -22.16 -19.21 14.02
C VAL A 19 -22.48 -19.50 12.57
N THR A 20 -23.77 -19.44 12.24
CA THR A 20 -24.23 -19.20 10.88
C THR A 20 -23.69 -17.83 10.48
N LEU A 21 -22.49 -17.81 9.90
CA LEU A 21 -22.06 -16.71 9.07
C LEU A 21 -23.13 -16.58 8.00
N ALA A 22 -23.99 -15.57 8.18
CA ALA A 22 -24.77 -15.04 7.10
C ALA A 22 -23.76 -14.70 6.00
N ALA A 23 -23.78 -15.49 4.94
CA ALA A 23 -23.21 -15.12 3.67
C ALA A 23 -23.93 -13.84 3.25
N CYS A 24 -23.31 -12.69 3.55
CA CYS A 24 -23.68 -11.42 2.98
C CYS A 24 -23.41 -11.52 1.48
N SER A 25 -24.46 -11.92 0.76
CA SER A 25 -24.68 -11.64 -0.65
C SER A 25 -24.60 -10.12 -0.84
N GLY A 26 -23.46 -9.66 -1.36
CA GLY A 26 -23.23 -8.29 -1.79
C GLY A 26 -21.97 -8.30 -2.65
N GLY A 27 -22.12 -8.81 -3.88
CA GLY A 27 -21.03 -8.90 -4.86
C GLY A 27 -20.60 -7.51 -5.29
N ASP A 28 -19.66 -6.96 -4.54
CA ASP A 28 -18.55 -6.21 -5.12
C ASP A 28 -17.52 -7.30 -5.43
N GLU A 29 -17.51 -7.82 -6.66
CA GLU A 29 -16.45 -8.72 -7.11
C GLU A 29 -15.19 -7.87 -7.34
N GLY A 30 -14.63 -7.34 -6.25
CA GLY A 30 -13.38 -6.60 -6.28
C GLY A 30 -12.26 -7.50 -6.82
N VAL A 31 -11.36 -6.91 -7.60
CA VAL A 31 -10.15 -7.60 -8.09
C VAL A 31 -9.30 -8.00 -6.88
N ASP A 32 -8.88 -9.27 -6.82
CA ASP A 32 -7.88 -9.70 -5.83
C ASP A 32 -6.50 -9.17 -6.27
N PRO A 33 -5.95 -8.15 -5.59
CA PRO A 33 -4.72 -7.49 -6.02
C PRO A 33 -3.51 -8.44 -6.01
N SER A 34 -3.53 -9.49 -5.19
CA SER A 34 -2.43 -10.46 -5.09
C SER A 34 -2.30 -11.37 -6.33
N THR A 35 -3.36 -11.48 -7.13
CA THR A 35 -3.40 -12.33 -8.34
C THR A 35 -3.66 -11.55 -9.63
N ALA A 36 -3.93 -10.25 -9.53
CA ALA A 36 -4.09 -9.36 -10.67
C ALA A 36 -2.82 -9.20 -11.51
N ASP A 37 -3.00 -8.83 -12.77
CA ASP A 37 -1.89 -8.39 -13.62
C ASP A 37 -1.25 -7.11 -13.04
N TRP A 38 0.03 -6.90 -13.33
CA TRP A 38 0.70 -5.65 -12.95
C TRP A 38 0.06 -4.46 -13.69
N PRO A 39 -0.36 -3.41 -12.98
CA PRO A 39 -1.03 -2.26 -13.58
C PRO A 39 -0.07 -1.44 -14.44
N ALA A 40 -0.60 -0.76 -15.45
CA ALA A 40 0.19 0.15 -16.27
C ALA A 40 0.41 1.48 -15.54
N ALA A 41 1.66 1.91 -15.42
CA ALA A 41 1.96 3.26 -14.96
C ALA A 41 1.57 4.30 -16.02
N ILE A 42 1.28 5.51 -15.56
CA ILE A 42 1.04 6.67 -16.41
C ILE A 42 2.21 7.65 -16.32
N ASP A 43 2.33 8.53 -17.31
CA ASP A 43 3.12 9.75 -17.17
C ASP A 43 2.31 10.78 -16.35
N PRO A 44 2.81 11.22 -15.17
CA PRO A 44 2.15 12.25 -14.38
C PRO A 44 1.87 13.55 -15.15
N ALA A 45 2.75 13.94 -16.07
CA ALA A 45 2.61 15.17 -16.84
C ALA A 45 1.48 15.10 -17.89
N GLU A 46 1.05 13.89 -18.25
CA GLU A 46 -0.07 13.64 -19.16
C GLU A 46 -1.37 13.27 -18.42
N ALA A 47 -1.38 13.29 -17.09
CA ALA A 47 -2.55 12.92 -16.30
C ALA A 47 -3.70 13.93 -16.45
N ASP A 48 -4.89 13.43 -16.78
CA ASP A 48 -6.13 14.21 -16.80
C ASP A 48 -6.72 14.33 -15.38
N GLY A 49 -6.15 15.21 -14.56
CA GLY A 49 -6.64 15.53 -13.21
C GLY A 49 -5.81 14.92 -12.10
N ASP A 50 -6.48 14.45 -11.04
CA ASP A 50 -5.79 13.81 -9.91
C ASP A 50 -5.37 12.38 -10.28
N PHE A 51 -4.19 11.99 -9.84
CA PHE A 51 -3.61 10.65 -9.99
C PHE A 51 -3.02 10.18 -8.66
N PHE A 52 -2.70 8.89 -8.61
CA PHE A 52 -2.18 8.22 -7.43
C PHE A 52 -0.71 7.89 -7.63
N VAL A 53 0.14 8.20 -6.65
CA VAL A 53 1.56 7.80 -6.68
C VAL A 53 1.82 6.84 -5.53
N VAL A 54 2.41 5.71 -5.86
CA VAL A 54 3.01 4.81 -4.88
C VAL A 54 4.50 5.14 -4.81
N TRP A 55 4.90 5.86 -3.77
CA TRP A 55 6.30 6.20 -3.50
C TRP A 55 7.00 4.99 -2.89
N THR A 56 7.99 4.44 -3.58
CA THR A 56 8.68 3.21 -3.17
C THR A 56 10.06 3.47 -2.55
N ARG A 57 10.65 4.64 -2.84
CA ARG A 57 11.87 5.09 -2.17
C ARG A 57 11.88 6.60 -2.03
N VAL A 58 12.38 7.07 -0.88
CA VAL A 58 12.61 8.49 -0.61
C VAL A 58 14.02 8.65 -0.04
N SER A 59 14.72 9.70 -0.45
CA SER A 59 16.01 10.11 0.08
C SER A 59 16.03 11.62 0.36
N ASP A 60 17.02 12.07 1.12
CA ASP A 60 17.30 13.48 1.40
C ASP A 60 18.09 14.16 0.26
N SER A 61 18.44 13.42 -0.79
CA SER A 61 19.21 13.88 -1.94
C SER A 61 18.83 13.14 -3.23
N ASP A 62 18.74 13.87 -4.35
CA ASP A 62 18.48 13.31 -5.69
C ASP A 62 19.66 12.48 -6.25
N GLN A 63 20.84 12.62 -5.64
CA GLN A 63 22.06 11.90 -6.01
C GLN A 63 22.31 10.65 -5.17
N ASP A 64 21.40 10.31 -4.24
CA ASP A 64 21.57 9.13 -3.41
C ASP A 64 21.49 7.85 -4.27
N PRO A 65 22.52 6.98 -4.25
CA PRO A 65 22.51 5.74 -5.01
C PRO A 65 21.35 4.80 -4.66
N VAL A 66 20.68 4.96 -3.50
CA VAL A 66 19.49 4.16 -3.19
C VAL A 66 18.31 4.44 -4.11
N LEU A 67 18.24 5.63 -4.73
CA LEU A 67 17.22 5.97 -5.71
C LEU A 67 17.49 5.27 -7.04
N ALA A 68 18.75 5.26 -7.50
CA ALA A 68 19.15 4.53 -8.71
C ALA A 68 18.91 3.02 -8.58
N ALA A 69 19.26 2.43 -7.43
CA ALA A 69 19.00 1.03 -7.16
C ALA A 69 17.50 0.69 -7.15
N GLU A 70 16.65 1.65 -6.75
CA GLU A 70 15.20 1.48 -6.77
C GLU A 70 14.64 1.56 -8.20
N VAL A 71 15.15 2.48 -9.02
CA VAL A 71 14.81 2.54 -10.45
C VAL A 71 15.15 1.22 -11.15
N ASP A 72 16.35 0.69 -10.93
CA ASP A 72 16.77 -0.59 -11.52
C ASP A 72 15.83 -1.74 -11.10
N ARG A 73 15.40 -1.78 -9.84
CA ARG A 73 14.45 -2.77 -9.32
C ARG A 73 13.08 -2.67 -9.99
N LEU A 74 12.57 -1.45 -10.18
CA LEU A 74 11.28 -1.22 -10.84
C LEU A 74 11.35 -1.51 -12.35
N ALA A 75 12.50 -1.26 -12.98
CA ALA A 75 12.73 -1.62 -14.37
C ALA A 75 12.72 -3.15 -14.59
N GLU A 76 13.21 -3.95 -13.65
CA GLU A 76 13.09 -5.42 -13.68
C GLU A 76 11.63 -5.90 -13.65
N GLN A 77 10.73 -5.07 -13.13
CA GLN A 77 9.27 -5.32 -13.10
C GLN A 77 8.54 -4.72 -14.30
N GLY A 78 9.25 -4.00 -15.19
CA GLY A 78 8.69 -3.41 -16.40
C GLY A 78 8.22 -1.96 -16.25
N TYR A 79 8.53 -1.28 -15.14
CA TYR A 79 8.23 0.13 -14.96
C TYR A 79 9.41 1.00 -15.38
N ASP A 80 9.17 1.92 -16.31
CA ASP A 80 10.12 2.95 -16.73
C ASP A 80 9.87 4.20 -15.90
N VAL A 81 10.70 4.43 -14.88
CA VAL A 81 10.55 5.55 -13.94
C VAL A 81 11.92 6.19 -13.69
N GLU A 82 11.89 7.47 -13.35
CA GLU A 82 13.06 8.22 -12.90
C GLU A 82 12.80 8.81 -11.52
N PRO A 83 13.83 9.15 -10.72
CA PRO A 83 13.62 9.91 -9.50
C PRO A 83 13.07 11.29 -9.84
N TRP A 84 12.06 11.74 -9.11
CA TRP A 84 11.42 13.02 -9.35
C TRP A 84 11.06 13.72 -8.03
N SER A 85 10.82 15.03 -8.12
CA SER A 85 10.51 15.85 -6.94
C SER A 85 9.06 15.61 -6.50
N PRO A 86 8.81 15.20 -5.25
CA PRO A 86 7.46 15.09 -4.71
C PRO A 86 6.67 16.40 -4.68
N GLU A 87 7.31 17.55 -4.92
CA GLU A 87 6.59 18.81 -5.05
C GLU A 87 5.82 18.95 -6.35
N CYS A 88 6.14 18.12 -7.36
CA CYS A 88 5.43 18.07 -8.63
C CYS A 88 4.07 17.37 -8.55
N GLN A 89 3.74 16.72 -7.42
CA GLN A 89 2.38 16.30 -7.10
C GLN A 89 1.85 17.11 -5.93
N SER A 90 0.66 17.69 -6.09
CA SER A 90 0.01 18.48 -5.04
C SER A 90 -0.10 17.69 -3.73
N GLY A 91 0.52 18.19 -2.65
CA GLY A 91 0.45 17.60 -1.31
C GLY A 91 1.44 16.46 -1.02
N ALA A 92 2.14 15.92 -2.02
CA ALA A 92 3.05 14.78 -1.78
C ALA A 92 4.31 15.17 -1.01
N LYS A 93 4.92 16.33 -1.31
CA LYS A 93 6.08 16.84 -0.53
C LYS A 93 5.77 16.95 0.96
N ASP A 94 4.69 17.63 1.33
CA ASP A 94 4.33 17.81 2.75
C ASP A 94 4.14 16.46 3.44
N ARG A 95 3.50 15.51 2.75
CA ARG A 95 3.30 14.16 3.26
C ARG A 95 4.62 13.40 3.47
N LEU A 96 5.54 13.46 2.51
CA LEU A 96 6.82 12.76 2.61
C LEU A 96 7.77 13.43 3.61
N VAL A 97 7.75 14.75 3.73
CA VAL A 97 8.49 15.49 4.76
C VAL A 97 8.01 15.06 6.16
N GLU A 98 6.70 14.95 6.37
CA GLU A 98 6.13 14.49 7.65
C GLU A 98 6.59 13.07 8.02
N LEU A 99 6.65 12.17 7.03
CA LEU A 99 7.02 10.78 7.25
C LEU A 99 8.52 10.56 7.45
N THR A 100 9.36 11.27 6.69
CA THR A 100 10.80 11.00 6.61
C THR A 100 11.65 11.99 7.39
N GLY A 101 11.15 13.22 7.60
CA GLY A 101 11.91 14.34 8.13
C GLY A 101 12.83 15.01 7.11
N PHE A 102 12.82 14.61 5.84
CA PHE A 102 13.61 15.25 4.79
C PHE A 102 12.90 16.52 4.31
N PRO A 103 13.51 17.72 4.41
CA PRO A 103 12.84 18.98 4.05
C PRO A 103 12.66 19.14 2.53
N GLU A 104 13.55 18.52 1.77
CA GLU A 104 13.58 18.54 0.30
C GLU A 104 13.79 17.10 -0.19
N PRO A 105 12.77 16.23 -0.05
CA PRO A 105 12.91 14.83 -0.42
C PRO A 105 13.04 14.69 -1.94
N ALA A 106 13.92 13.80 -2.39
CA ALA A 106 13.87 13.22 -3.72
C ALA A 106 13.30 11.81 -3.61
N ALA A 107 12.46 11.40 -4.56
CA ALA A 107 11.77 10.13 -4.45
C ALA A 107 11.63 9.40 -5.79
N VAL A 108 11.50 8.08 -5.69
CA VAL A 108 11.04 7.23 -6.78
C VAL A 108 9.61 6.83 -6.46
N GLY A 109 8.71 7.08 -7.38
CA GLY A 109 7.29 6.74 -7.24
C GLY A 109 6.69 6.40 -8.58
N VAL A 110 5.77 5.42 -8.57
CA VAL A 110 5.05 4.96 -9.75
C VAL A 110 3.66 5.58 -9.74
N ALA A 111 3.29 6.25 -10.83
CA ALA A 111 2.02 6.95 -10.95
C ALA A 111 0.96 6.10 -11.66
N PHE A 112 -0.27 6.17 -11.16
CA PHE A 112 -1.42 5.43 -11.65
C PHE A 112 -2.63 6.34 -11.77
N ALA A 113 -3.45 6.12 -12.81
CA ALA A 113 -4.66 6.90 -13.04
C ALA A 113 -5.76 6.62 -11.99
N THR A 114 -5.74 5.46 -11.35
CA THR A 114 -6.79 5.03 -10.43
C THR A 114 -6.23 4.53 -9.10
N ALA A 115 -7.05 4.66 -8.05
CA ALA A 115 -6.73 4.12 -6.73
C ALA A 115 -6.66 2.58 -6.73
N GLU A 116 -7.43 1.93 -7.62
CA GLU A 116 -7.43 0.47 -7.76
C GLU A 116 -6.08 -0.02 -8.28
N ASP A 117 -5.57 0.59 -9.35
CA ASP A 117 -4.26 0.25 -9.92
C ASP A 117 -3.14 0.49 -8.90
N ALA A 118 -3.15 1.64 -8.22
CA ALA A 118 -2.18 1.93 -7.16
C ALA A 118 -2.24 0.91 -6.02
N GLY A 119 -3.44 0.46 -5.65
CA GLY A 119 -3.64 -0.57 -4.62
C GLY A 119 -3.18 -1.96 -5.05
N ILE A 120 -3.37 -2.32 -6.33
CA ILE A 120 -2.82 -3.55 -6.91
C ILE A 120 -1.29 -3.49 -6.85
N PHE A 121 -0.68 -2.41 -7.34
CA PHE A 121 0.77 -2.25 -7.29
C PHE A 121 1.32 -2.33 -5.86
N ASP A 122 0.76 -1.55 -4.92
CA ASP A 122 1.18 -1.52 -3.51
C ASP A 122 1.13 -2.91 -2.86
N THR A 123 0.07 -3.67 -3.14
CA THR A 123 -0.07 -5.03 -2.59
C THR A 123 0.93 -6.01 -3.22
N ARG A 124 1.16 -5.91 -4.53
CA ARG A 124 2.06 -6.82 -5.27
C ARG A 124 3.53 -6.53 -5.03
N ASP A 125 3.89 -5.28 -4.73
CA ASP A 125 5.27 -4.84 -4.48
C ASP A 125 5.76 -5.16 -3.04
N GLU A 126 5.03 -6.02 -2.32
CA GLU A 126 5.38 -6.66 -1.04
C GLU A 126 5.92 -5.71 0.06
N GLY A 127 5.43 -4.47 0.11
CA GLY A 127 5.72 -3.52 1.20
C GLY A 127 6.99 -2.70 1.03
N ALA A 128 7.48 -2.51 -0.20
CA ALA A 128 8.48 -1.48 -0.50
C ALA A 128 7.89 -0.05 -0.48
N THR A 129 6.56 0.09 -0.41
CA THR A 129 5.89 1.39 -0.36
C THR A 129 6.22 2.19 0.90
N VAL A 130 6.72 3.41 0.68
CA VAL A 130 6.91 4.44 1.70
C VAL A 130 5.59 5.16 1.97
N SER A 131 4.87 5.54 0.91
CA SER A 131 3.57 6.21 1.01
C SER A 131 2.79 6.09 -0.30
N LEU A 132 1.46 6.11 -0.19
CA LEU A 132 0.55 6.34 -1.31
C LEU A 132 -0.03 7.75 -1.17
N THR A 133 0.01 8.54 -2.25
CA THR A 133 -0.55 9.90 -2.28
C THR A 133 -1.45 10.10 -3.49
N GLU A 134 -2.44 10.97 -3.35
CA GLU A 134 -3.35 11.40 -4.41
C GLU A 134 -3.18 12.92 -4.62
N GLY A 135 -3.18 13.35 -5.88
CA GLY A 135 -3.10 14.76 -6.23
C GLY A 135 -2.85 14.99 -7.71
N SER A 136 -2.81 16.25 -8.11
CA SER A 136 -2.60 16.69 -9.50
C SER A 136 -1.16 17.12 -9.74
N TRP A 137 -0.78 17.15 -11.03
CA TRP A 137 0.54 17.53 -11.48
C TRP A 137 0.70 19.06 -11.43
N THR A 138 1.81 19.54 -10.90
CA THR A 138 2.07 20.98 -10.66
C THR A 138 3.32 21.51 -11.35
N CYS A 139 4.07 20.61 -11.99
CA CYS A 139 5.17 20.92 -12.89
C CYS A 139 4.68 20.78 -14.35
#